data_AF-A0A061EV96-F1
#
_entry.id   AF-A0A061EV96-F1
#
_cell.length_a   1.000
_cell.length_b   1.000
_cell.length_c   1.000
_cell.angle_alpha   90.00
_cell.angle_beta   90.00
_cell.angle_gamma   90.00
#
_symmetry.space_group_name_H-M   'P 1'
#
loop_
_entity.id
_entity.type
_entity.pdbx_description
1 polymer ?
#
loop_
_entity_poly.entity_id
_entity_poly.type
_entity_poly.pdbx_seq_one_letter_code
_entity_poly.pdbx_strand_id
1 'polypeptide(L)'
;MKDRRLWKMAYFATVWTIWKCKIEVVFEGWEGDSEKCCDSARLRAATWRNAKRPKEFSSVLNTYKQIPTSNQTKKKVKERTGVEWELPQQDQMKFNVNGTARRCLGLARIDGILRNHKGEVKVIFSKSIGSADSNLVEILVIGEAFIIFTS
;
A
#
# COMPACT_ATOMS: atom_id res chain seq x y z
N MET A 1 12.55 24.68 15.69
CA MET A 1 12.73 25.10 14.27
C MET A 1 12.21 24.00 13.33
N LYS A 2 11.11 24.26 12.62
CA LYS A 2 10.45 23.32 11.69
C LYS A 2 11.15 23.36 10.33
N ASP A 3 12.21 22.57 10.14
CA ASP A 3 12.84 22.46 8.83
C ASP A 3 11.93 21.66 7.87
N ARG A 4 11.24 22.37 6.98
CA ARG A 4 10.32 21.80 5.97
C ARG A 4 11.02 20.78 5.07
N ARG A 5 12.35 20.86 4.91
CA ARG A 5 13.14 19.93 4.09
C ARG A 5 13.36 18.60 4.81
N LEU A 6 13.51 18.63 6.15
CA LEU A 6 13.57 17.41 6.96
C LEU A 6 12.25 16.64 6.91
N TRP A 7 11.11 17.34 6.98
CA TRP A 7 9.80 16.71 6.86
C TRP A 7 9.56 16.05 5.51
N LYS A 8 10.03 16.69 4.42
CA LYS A 8 9.99 16.06 3.08
C LYS A 8 10.84 14.79 3.02
N MET A 9 12.06 14.81 3.55
CA MET A 9 12.92 13.62 3.58
C MET A 9 12.35 12.51 4.44
N ALA A 10 11.81 12.83 5.62
CA ALA A 10 11.14 11.88 6.49
C ALA A 10 9.94 11.23 5.78
N TYR A 11 9.13 12.02 5.07
CA TYR A 11 8.00 11.51 4.28
C TYR A 11 8.45 10.46 3.25
N PHE A 12 9.44 10.79 2.41
CA PHE A 12 9.92 9.84 1.40
C PHE A 12 10.60 8.61 2.01
N ALA A 13 11.39 8.78 3.08
CA ALA A 13 12.03 7.67 3.78
C ALA A 13 10.98 6.72 4.39
N THR A 14 9.89 7.26 4.94
CA THR A 14 8.79 6.46 5.50
C THR A 14 8.02 5.72 4.41
N VAL A 15 7.59 6.38 3.34
CA VAL A 15 6.86 5.74 2.23
C VAL A 15 7.70 4.64 1.59
N TRP A 16 8.98 4.91 1.32
CA TRP A 16 9.93 3.93 0.80
C TRP A 16 10.10 2.73 1.74
N THR A 17 10.18 2.97 3.05
CA THR A 17 10.33 1.90 4.03
C THR A 17 9.09 1.04 4.13
N ILE A 18 7.89 1.64 4.14
CA ILE A 18 6.63 0.89 4.13
C ILE A 18 6.55 0.01 2.88
N TRP A 19 6.91 0.53 1.71
CA TRP A 19 6.92 -0.24 0.47
C TRP A 19 7.89 -1.44 0.55
N LYS A 20 9.12 -1.23 1.03
CA LYS A 20 10.10 -2.30 1.30
C LYS A 20 9.57 -3.35 2.29
N CYS A 21 9.01 -2.91 3.42
CA CYS A 21 8.41 -3.80 4.42
C CYS A 21 7.30 -4.67 3.81
N LYS A 22 6.43 -4.10 2.95
CA LYS A 22 5.38 -4.87 2.26
C LYS A 22 5.95 -5.90 1.30
N ILE A 23 7.03 -5.59 0.58
CA ILE A 23 7.70 -6.55 -0.30
C ILE A 23 8.31 -7.70 0.51
N GLU A 24 9.03 -7.39 1.58
CA GLU A 24 9.67 -8.40 2.44
C GLU A 24 8.63 -9.33 3.09
N VAL A 25 7.48 -8.80 3.53
CA VAL A 25 6.37 -9.64 4.04
C VAL A 25 5.80 -10.56 2.95
N VAL A 26 5.55 -10.03 1.75
CA VAL A 26 4.86 -10.77 0.68
C VAL A 26 5.76 -11.82 0.01
N PHE A 27 7.04 -11.52 -0.17
CA PHE A 27 7.95 -12.36 -0.96
C PHE A 27 8.96 -13.15 -0.13
N GLU A 28 9.31 -12.68 1.06
CA GLU A 28 10.35 -13.30 1.91
C GLU A 28 9.76 -13.91 3.20
N GLY A 29 8.44 -13.82 3.40
CA GLY A 29 7.77 -14.36 4.58
C GLY A 29 8.19 -13.66 5.88
N TRP A 30 8.57 -12.38 5.80
CA TRP A 30 9.08 -11.65 6.96
C TRP A 30 8.01 -11.47 8.05
N GLU A 31 8.29 -11.99 9.25
CA GLU A 31 7.42 -11.89 10.45
C GLU A 31 7.69 -10.64 11.31
N GLY A 32 8.28 -9.59 10.74
CA GLY A 32 8.67 -8.40 11.50
C GLY A 32 7.50 -7.56 12.02
N ASP A 33 7.62 -7.09 13.26
CA ASP A 33 6.67 -6.15 13.87
C ASP A 33 6.77 -4.75 13.26
N SER A 34 5.64 -4.05 13.25
CA SER A 34 5.44 -2.63 12.91
C SER A 34 6.49 -1.69 13.54
N GLU A 35 6.97 -2.01 14.74
CA GLU A 35 8.04 -1.28 15.43
C GLU A 35 9.37 -1.33 14.66
N LYS A 36 9.76 -2.50 14.15
CA LYS A 36 10.98 -2.66 13.35
C LYS A 36 10.91 -1.89 12.03
N CYS A 37 9.72 -1.84 11.41
CA CYS A 37 9.51 -1.05 10.19
C CYS A 37 9.60 0.46 10.48
N CYS A 38 9.05 0.91 11.62
CA CYS A 38 9.16 2.31 12.06
C CYS A 38 10.62 2.71 12.35
N ASP A 39 11.38 1.87 13.05
CA ASP A 39 12.78 2.13 13.36
C ASP A 39 13.66 2.14 12.10
N SER A 40 13.36 1.27 11.14
CA SER A 40 14.00 1.29 9.82
C SER A 40 13.73 2.59 9.06
N ALA A 41 12.51 3.13 9.15
CA ALA A 41 12.16 4.40 8.51
C ALA A 41 12.90 5.57 9.16
N ARG A 42 12.97 5.59 10.50
CA ARG A 42 13.74 6.59 11.28
C ARG A 42 15.23 6.52 10.98
N LEU A 43 15.81 5.32 10.93
CA LEU A 43 17.22 5.12 10.62
C LEU A 43 17.54 5.63 9.21
N ARG A 44 16.71 5.32 8.22
CA ARG A 44 16.89 5.84 6.85
C ARG A 44 16.78 7.36 6.79
N ALA A 45 15.82 7.96 7.49
CA ALA A 45 15.69 9.42 7.57
C ALA A 45 16.94 10.07 8.21
N ALA A 46 17.49 9.46 9.27
CA ALA A 46 18.72 9.92 9.91
C ALA A 46 19.95 9.78 8.99
N THR A 47 20.08 8.64 8.31
CA THR A 47 21.16 8.40 7.33
C THR A 47 21.12 9.40 6.19
N TRP A 48 19.93 9.66 5.63
CA TRP A 48 19.78 10.62 4.53
C TRP A 48 20.05 12.05 4.98
N ARG A 49 19.67 12.41 6.21
CA ARG A 49 19.97 13.71 6.80
C ARG A 49 21.49 13.91 6.96
N ASN A 50 22.19 12.91 7.48
CA ASN A 50 23.64 12.96 7.64
C ASN A 50 24.37 13.01 6.28
N ALA A 51 23.95 12.20 5.31
CA ALA A 51 24.53 12.21 3.97
C ALA A 51 24.37 13.58 3.28
N LYS A 52 23.24 14.27 3.52
CA LYS A 52 22.98 15.59 2.95
C LYS A 52 23.73 16.72 3.65
N ARG A 53 24.10 16.53 4.93
CA ARG A 53 24.83 17.51 5.75
C ARG A 53 25.89 16.86 6.65
N PRO A 54 26.99 16.37 6.07
CA PRO A 54 28.02 15.66 6.82
C PRO A 54 28.75 16.57 7.83
N LYS A 55 28.80 17.89 7.58
CA LYS A 55 29.45 18.87 8.47
C LYS A 55 28.62 19.27 9.69
N GLU A 56 27.30 19.10 9.66
CA GLU A 56 26.40 19.47 10.76
C GLU A 56 26.03 18.26 11.66
N PHE A 57 26.15 17.04 11.14
CA PHE A 57 25.78 15.82 11.85
C PHE A 57 26.83 14.73 11.61
N SER A 58 27.77 14.59 12.54
CA SER A 58 28.90 13.66 12.42
C SER A 58 28.53 12.19 12.68
N SER A 59 27.39 11.91 13.33
CA SER A 59 26.98 10.55 13.72
C SER A 59 25.50 10.29 13.45
N VAL A 60 25.19 9.22 12.72
CA VAL A 60 23.81 8.81 12.38
C VAL A 60 23.03 8.44 13.64
N LEU A 61 23.72 7.84 14.61
CA LEU A 61 23.18 7.43 15.90
C LEU A 61 22.73 8.61 16.76
N ASN A 62 23.50 9.71 16.76
CA ASN A 62 23.13 10.92 17.47
C ASN A 62 21.93 11.60 16.83
N THR A 63 21.87 11.63 15.49
CA THR A 63 20.72 12.15 14.74
C THR A 63 19.46 11.30 14.97
N TYR A 64 19.58 9.97 15.04
CA TYR A 64 18.48 9.05 15.32
C TYR A 64 17.86 9.31 16.70
N LYS A 65 18.69 9.49 17.75
CA LYS A 65 18.24 9.79 19.12
C LYS A 65 17.54 11.14 19.26
N GLN A 66 17.80 12.09 18.35
CA GLN A 66 17.15 13.40 18.34
C GLN A 66 15.77 13.40 17.65
N ILE A 67 15.37 12.32 16.96
CA ILE A 67 14.03 12.20 16.38
C ILE A 67 13.08 11.92 17.54
N PRO A 68 12.07 12.78 17.80
CA PRO A 68 11.14 12.56 18.89
C PRO A 68 10.49 11.19 18.75
N THR A 69 10.63 10.35 19.77
CA THR A 69 9.79 9.18 19.96
C THR A 69 8.38 9.70 20.14
N SER A 70 7.61 9.76 19.04
CA SER A 70 6.17 9.87 19.14
C SER A 70 5.74 8.74 20.06
N ASN A 71 5.19 9.07 21.24
CA ASN A 71 4.45 8.14 22.07
C ASN A 71 3.32 7.60 21.21
N GLN A 72 3.57 6.48 20.53
CA GLN A 72 2.52 5.74 19.86
C GLN A 72 1.68 5.18 20.99
N THR A 73 0.63 5.92 21.37
CA THR A 73 -0.52 5.27 22.00
C THR A 73 -0.88 4.14 21.06
N LYS A 74 -0.68 2.89 21.54
CA LYS A 74 -1.05 1.67 20.83
C LYS A 74 -2.55 1.72 20.54
N LYS A 75 -2.95 2.39 19.46
CA LYS A 75 -4.26 2.17 18.89
C LYS A 75 -4.23 0.71 18.47
N LYS A 76 -5.02 -0.12 19.16
CA LYS A 76 -5.23 -1.52 18.77
C LYS A 76 -5.46 -1.50 17.27
N VAL A 77 -4.51 -2.07 16.53
CA VAL A 77 -4.69 -2.36 15.11
C VAL A 77 -5.95 -3.22 15.11
N LYS A 78 -7.05 -2.68 14.58
CA LYS A 78 -8.16 -3.55 14.21
C LYS A 78 -7.51 -4.54 13.25
N GLU A 79 -7.41 -5.80 13.67
CA GLU A 79 -7.19 -6.89 12.74
C GLU A 79 -8.11 -6.60 11.56
N ARG A 80 -7.54 -6.66 10.34
CA ARG A 80 -8.38 -6.69 9.16
C ARG A 80 -9.20 -7.96 9.33
N THR A 81 -10.43 -7.83 9.82
CA THR A 81 -11.41 -8.89 9.77
C THR A 81 -11.40 -9.32 8.32
N GLY A 82 -11.02 -10.57 8.07
CA GLY A 82 -11.20 -11.15 6.74
C GLY A 82 -12.64 -10.88 6.38
N VAL A 83 -12.87 -10.03 5.39
CA VAL A 83 -14.23 -9.79 4.90
C VAL A 83 -14.57 -11.07 4.16
N GLU A 84 -15.24 -11.98 4.87
CA GLU A 84 -15.75 -13.20 4.28
C GLU A 84 -16.75 -12.80 3.19
N TRP A 85 -16.71 -13.51 2.06
CA TRP A 85 -17.56 -13.16 0.95
C TRP A 85 -19.01 -13.49 1.30
N GLU A 86 -19.83 -12.45 1.45
CA GLU A 86 -21.27 -12.61 1.63
C GLU A 86 -22.03 -12.38 0.32
N LEU A 87 -23.12 -13.14 0.15
CA LEU A 87 -24.10 -12.92 -0.91
C LEU A 87 -24.73 -11.52 -0.75
N PRO A 88 -24.93 -10.77 -1.85
CA PRO A 88 -25.64 -9.50 -1.77
C PRO A 88 -27.10 -9.72 -1.33
N GLN A 89 -27.68 -8.72 -0.66
CA GLN A 89 -29.09 -8.76 -0.26
C GLN A 89 -30.00 -8.76 -1.49
N GLN A 90 -31.28 -9.10 -1.30
CA GLN A 90 -32.28 -8.98 -2.35
C GLN A 90 -32.25 -7.56 -2.96
N ASP A 91 -32.39 -7.50 -4.29
CA ASP A 91 -32.27 -6.27 -5.10
C ASP A 91 -30.89 -5.58 -5.12
N GLN A 92 -29.86 -6.23 -4.55
CA GLN A 92 -28.48 -5.80 -4.70
C GLN A 92 -27.72 -6.69 -5.70
N MET A 93 -26.69 -6.10 -6.29
CA MET A 93 -25.67 -6.82 -7.05
C MET A 93 -24.30 -6.53 -6.45
N LYS A 94 -23.40 -7.52 -6.52
CA LYS A 94 -22.04 -7.41 -6.02
C LYS A 94 -21.05 -7.63 -7.14
N PHE A 95 -20.18 -6.65 -7.34
CA PHE A 95 -19.09 -6.72 -8.32
C PHE A 95 -17.81 -7.15 -7.62
N ASN A 96 -17.31 -8.34 -7.93
CA ASN A 96 -15.99 -8.78 -7.53
C ASN A 96 -15.01 -8.40 -8.64
N VAL A 97 -13.96 -7.66 -8.32
CA VAL A 97 -12.96 -7.18 -9.27
C VAL A 97 -11.57 -7.63 -8.85
N ASN A 98 -10.70 -7.86 -9.82
CA ASN A 98 -9.31 -8.23 -9.58
C ASN A 98 -8.39 -7.63 -10.66
N GLY A 99 -7.31 -7.02 -10.19
CA GLY A 99 -6.26 -6.47 -11.03
C GLY A 99 -4.99 -7.31 -10.94
N THR A 100 -4.46 -7.76 -12.07
CA THR A 100 -3.18 -8.47 -12.12
C THR A 100 -2.15 -7.66 -12.90
N ALA A 101 -0.97 -7.43 -12.32
CA ALA A 101 0.18 -6.82 -12.98
C ALA A 101 1.43 -7.67 -12.78
N ARG A 102 2.18 -7.92 -13.85
CA ARG A 102 3.43 -8.66 -13.77
C ARG A 102 4.60 -7.71 -13.47
N ARG A 103 5.15 -7.74 -12.26
CA ARG A 103 6.27 -6.85 -11.82
C ARG A 103 5.88 -5.36 -11.88
N CYS A 104 6.85 -4.47 -11.66
CA CYS A 104 6.66 -3.02 -11.84
C CYS A 104 6.70 -2.70 -13.34
N LEU A 105 5.65 -2.06 -13.89
CA LEU A 105 5.49 -1.74 -15.31
C LEU A 105 5.56 -2.95 -16.26
N GLY A 106 4.91 -4.06 -15.91
CA GLY A 106 4.77 -5.18 -16.84
C GLY A 106 3.33 -5.42 -17.25
N LEU A 107 3.14 -6.50 -18.01
CA LEU A 107 1.84 -6.86 -18.58
C LEU A 107 0.78 -6.94 -17.48
N ALA A 108 -0.32 -6.26 -17.73
CA ALA A 108 -1.40 -6.05 -16.81
C ALA A 108 -2.75 -6.42 -17.43
N ARG A 109 -3.62 -6.95 -16.58
CA ARG A 109 -4.97 -7.39 -16.91
C ARG A 109 -5.91 -6.98 -15.79
N ILE A 110 -7.12 -6.61 -16.17
CA ILE A 110 -8.23 -6.38 -15.27
C ILE A 110 -9.30 -7.44 -15.52
N ASP A 111 -9.92 -7.94 -14.47
CA ASP A 111 -11.03 -8.89 -14.55
C ASP A 111 -12.07 -8.63 -13.48
N GLY A 112 -13.30 -9.03 -13.74
CA GLY A 112 -14.38 -8.89 -12.78
C GLY A 112 -15.60 -9.74 -13.09
N ILE A 113 -16.39 -9.99 -12.05
CA ILE A 113 -17.61 -10.79 -12.08
C ILE A 113 -18.69 -10.06 -11.28
N LEU A 114 -19.83 -9.78 -11.93
CA LEU A 114 -21.03 -9.23 -11.31
C LEU A 114 -22.01 -10.35 -10.98
N ARG A 115 -22.47 -10.41 -9.74
CA ARG A 115 -23.45 -11.41 -9.27
C ARG A 115 -24.66 -10.76 -8.63
N ASN A 116 -25.83 -11.40 -8.77
CA ASN A 116 -27.04 -11.01 -8.03
C ASN A 116 -27.13 -11.72 -6.67
N HIS A 117 -28.22 -11.44 -5.93
CA HIS A 117 -28.53 -12.05 -4.62
C HIS A 117 -28.67 -13.58 -4.63
N LYS A 118 -28.92 -14.19 -5.79
CA LYS A 118 -28.95 -15.66 -5.96
C LYS A 118 -27.57 -16.26 -6.26
N GLY A 119 -26.53 -15.43 -6.30
CA GLY A 119 -25.18 -15.83 -6.71
C GLY A 119 -25.03 -16.05 -8.21
N GLU A 120 -26.08 -15.80 -9.01
CA GLU A 120 -26.05 -15.93 -10.47
C GLU A 120 -25.13 -14.87 -11.07
N VAL A 121 -24.26 -15.30 -11.96
CA VAL A 121 -23.38 -14.39 -12.69
C VAL A 121 -24.18 -13.67 -13.76
N LYS A 122 -24.19 -12.34 -13.70
CA LYS A 122 -24.83 -11.47 -14.70
C LYS A 122 -23.83 -10.97 -15.73
N VAL A 123 -22.60 -10.68 -15.31
CA VAL A 123 -21.53 -10.21 -16.19
C VAL A 123 -20.20 -10.81 -15.77
N ILE A 124 -19.38 -11.14 -16.77
CA ILE A 124 -17.95 -11.45 -16.63
C ILE A 124 -17.20 -10.56 -17.61
N PHE A 125 -16.11 -9.94 -17.17
CA PHE A 125 -15.19 -9.26 -18.08
C PHE A 125 -13.74 -9.61 -17.77
N SER A 126 -12.91 -9.52 -18.81
CA SER A 126 -11.46 -9.67 -18.73
C SER A 126 -10.84 -8.85 -19.87
N LYS A 127 -9.95 -7.92 -19.53
CA LYS A 127 -9.37 -6.96 -20.48
C LYS A 127 -7.89 -6.79 -20.21
N SER A 128 -7.06 -6.94 -21.25
CA SER A 128 -5.66 -6.56 -21.18
C SER A 128 -5.54 -5.03 -21.26
N ILE A 129 -4.75 -4.44 -20.37
CA ILE A 129 -4.55 -2.98 -20.31
C ILE A 129 -3.12 -2.58 -20.69
N GLY A 130 -2.34 -3.53 -21.21
CA GLY A 130 -0.96 -3.31 -21.62
C GLY A 130 -0.01 -3.34 -20.43
N SER A 131 0.88 -2.35 -20.33
CA SER A 131 1.84 -2.25 -19.23
C SER A 131 1.34 -1.27 -18.17
N ALA A 132 1.21 -1.73 -16.93
CA ALA A 132 0.79 -0.90 -15.80
C ALA A 132 1.39 -1.42 -14.48
N ASP A 133 1.53 -0.54 -13.50
CA ASP A 133 1.81 -0.94 -12.11
C ASP A 133 0.53 -1.35 -11.37
N SER A 134 0.68 -2.09 -10.28
CA SER A 134 -0.43 -2.67 -9.52
C SER A 134 -1.45 -1.64 -9.05
N ASN A 135 -1.02 -0.44 -8.66
CA ASN A 135 -1.96 0.59 -8.16
C ASN A 135 -2.83 1.11 -9.29
N LEU A 136 -2.24 1.32 -10.49
CA LEU A 136 -2.99 1.72 -11.67
C LEU A 136 -3.99 0.63 -12.08
N VAL A 137 -3.60 -0.64 -12.05
CA VAL A 137 -4.51 -1.76 -12.40
C VAL A 137 -5.73 -1.81 -11.47
N GLU A 138 -5.52 -1.64 -10.16
CA GLU A 138 -6.61 -1.63 -9.16
C GLU A 138 -7.61 -0.48 -9.41
N ILE A 139 -7.13 0.71 -9.76
CA ILE A 139 -8.01 1.84 -10.09
C ILE A 139 -8.77 1.57 -11.40
N LEU A 140 -8.09 1.02 -12.41
CA LEU A 140 -8.69 0.74 -13.71
C LEU A 140 -9.75 -0.36 -13.64
N VAL A 141 -9.55 -1.43 -12.87
CA VAL A 141 -10.55 -2.51 -12.75
C VAL A 141 -11.84 -2.01 -12.09
N ILE A 142 -11.73 -1.13 -11.10
CA ILE A 142 -12.88 -0.49 -10.47
C ILE A 142 -13.60 0.42 -11.47
N GLY A 143 -12.86 1.25 -12.20
CA GLY A 143 -13.43 2.15 -13.22
C GLY A 143 -14.18 1.41 -14.32
N GLU A 144 -13.59 0.32 -14.83
CA GLU A 144 -14.24 -0.52 -15.86
C GLU A 144 -15.49 -1.20 -15.31
N ALA A 145 -15.46 -1.70 -14.07
CA ALA A 145 -16.63 -2.30 -13.42
C ALA A 145 -17.78 -1.29 -13.27
N PHE A 146 -17.49 -0.03 -12.94
CA PHE A 146 -18.51 1.02 -12.91
C PHE A 146 -19.13 1.29 -14.27
N ILE A 147 -18.31 1.41 -15.33
CA ILE A 147 -18.80 1.63 -16.69
C ILE A 147 -19.74 0.50 -17.11
N ILE A 148 -19.34 -0.75 -16.87
CA ILE A 148 -20.15 -1.94 -17.17
C ILE A 148 -21.45 -1.95 -16.36
N PHE A 149 -21.42 -1.53 -15.10
CA PHE A 149 -22.61 -1.52 -14.25
C PHE A 149 -23.64 -0.46 -14.65
N THR A 150 -23.19 0.67 -15.24
CA THR A 150 -24.07 1.77 -15.66
C THR A 150 -24.51 1.71 -17.12
N SER A 151 -23.96 0.78 -17.91
CA SER A 151 -24.30 0.60 -19.34
C SER A 151 -25.59 -0.17 -19.52
#